data_AF-A0A7K4FB85-F1
#
_entry.id   AF-A0A7K4FB85-F1
#
_cell.length_a   1.000
_cell.length_b   1.000
_cell.length_c   1.000
_cell.angle_alpha   90.00
_cell.angle_beta   90.00
_cell.angle_gamma   90.00
#
_symmetry.space_group_name_H-M   'P 1'
#
loop_
_entity.id
_entity.type
_entity.pdbx_description
1 polymer ?
#
loop_
_entity_poly.entity_id
_entity_poly.type
_entity_poly.pdbx_seq_one_letter_code
_entity_poly.pdbx_strand_id
1 'polypeptide(L)' 'MTVAKIETNHGNISFKLLPELAPETVRNFEKLVKDGFYDGTLFHRVIPG' A
#
# COMPACT_ATOMS: atom_id res chain seq x y z
N MET A 1 -5.40 12.29 8.20
CA MET A 1 -5.64 11.53 6.96
C MET A 1 -4.29 11.07 6.43
N THR A 2 -4.02 9.76 6.44
CA THR A 2 -2.77 9.21 5.89
C THR A 2 -2.97 8.88 4.41
N VAL A 3 -2.07 9.36 3.54
CA VAL A 3 -2.01 9.00 2.12
C VAL A 3 -0.82 8.07 1.93
N ALA A 4 -1.05 6.91 1.31
CA ALA A 4 0.00 5.99 0.91
C ALA A 4 0.30 6.18 -0.59
N LYS A 5 1.57 6.06 -0.96
CA LYS A 5 2.06 6.09 -2.34
C LYS A 5 2.84 4.81 -2.59
N ILE A 6 2.51 4.10 -3.66
CA ILE A 6 3.28 2.97 -4.18
C ILE A 6 3.96 3.43 -5.46
N GLU A 7 5.29 3.35 -5.48
CA GLU A 7 6.10 3.62 -6.66
C GLU A 7 6.31 2.29 -7.41
N THR A 8 5.90 2.26 -8.67
CA THR A 8 6.05 1.08 -9.53
C THR A 8 6.81 1.44 -10.79
N ASN A 9 7.32 0.43 -11.51
CA ASN A 9 7.91 0.62 -12.83
C ASN A 9 6.91 1.07 -13.92
N HIS A 10 5.61 1.12 -13.61
CA HIS A 10 4.55 1.59 -14.53
C HIS A 10 3.93 2.92 -14.06
N GLY A 11 4.50 3.56 -13.04
CA GLY A 11 4.03 4.82 -12.49
C GLY A 11 3.63 4.75 -11.01
N ASN A 12 3.12 5.86 -10.49
CA ASN A 12 2.79 6.01 -9.08
C ASN A 12 1.31 5.78 -8.83
N ILE A 13 1.00 5.01 -7.79
CA ILE A 13 -0.36 4.79 -7.30
C ILE A 13 -0.48 5.46 -5.94
N SER A 14 -1.46 6.36 -5.78
CA SER A 14 -1.71 7.05 -4.52
C SER A 14 -3.14 6.79 -4.04
N PHE A 15 -3.30 6.47 -2.76
CA PHE A 15 -4.61 6.22 -2.16
C PHE A 15 -4.65 6.63 -0.69
N LYS A 16 -5.86 6.87 -0.19
CA LYS A 16 -6.10 7.23 1.21
C LYS A 16 -6.30 5.98 2.05
N LEU A 17 -5.71 5.98 3.24
CA LEU A 17 -6.00 5.00 4.27
C LEU A 17 -7.17 5.50 5.13
N LEU A 18 -8.02 4.58 5.59
CA LEU A 18 -9.22 4.87 6.38
C LEU A 18 -9.09 4.25 7.79
N PRO A 19 -8.21 4.80 8.66
CA PRO A 19 -7.99 4.25 10.00
C PRO A 19 -9.23 4.30 10.89
N GLU A 20 -10.16 5.20 10.60
CA GLU A 20 -11.46 5.29 11.28
C GLU A 20 -12.35 4.07 11.04
N LEU A 21 -12.21 3.41 9.88
CA LEU A 21 -12.98 2.20 9.53
C LEU A 21 -12.21 0.91 9.84
N ALA A 22 -10.88 0.93 9.67
CA ALA A 22 -10.02 -0.26 9.79
C ALA A 22 -8.68 0.06 10.51
N PRO A 23 -8.71 0.37 11.82
CA PRO A 23 -7.54 0.88 12.54
C PRO A 23 -6.38 -0.12 12.57
N GLU A 24 -6.64 -1.40 12.85
CA GLU A 24 -5.58 -2.41 12.96
C GLU A 24 -4.95 -2.74 11.60
N THR A 25 -5.75 -2.77 10.53
CA THR A 25 -5.26 -2.99 9.16
C THR A 25 -4.34 -1.86 8.74
N VAL A 26 -4.75 -0.61 8.99
CA VAL A 26 -3.94 0.57 8.68
C VAL A 26 -2.65 0.57 9.51
N ARG A 27 -2.73 0.27 10.81
CA ARG A 27 -1.54 0.19 11.68
C ARG A 27 -0.54 -0.85 11.19
N ASN A 28 -1.02 -2.04 10.81
CA ASN A 28 -0.16 -3.11 10.30
C ASN A 28 0.48 -2.72 8.95
N PHE A 29 -0.31 -2.19 8.02
CA PHE A 29 0.19 -1.73 6.73
C PHE A 29 1.25 -0.64 6.87
N GLU A 30 0.99 0.39 7.70
CA GLU A 30 1.94 1.48 7.96
C GLU A 30 3.25 0.96 8.58
N LYS A 31 3.19 -0.03 9.47
CA LYS A 31 4.38 -0.67 10.03
C LYS A 31 5.21 -1.34 8.93
N LEU A 32 4.58 -2.19 8.12
CA LEU A 32 5.27 -2.92 7.05
C LEU A 32 5.89 -1.98 6.01
N VAL A 33 5.22 -0.87 5.69
CA VAL A 33 5.76 0.18 4.80
C VAL A 33 7.02 0.81 5.41
N LYS A 34 7.00 1.18 6.70
CA LYS A 34 8.17 1.78 7.38
C LYS A 34 9.36 0.82 7.48
N ASP A 35 9.07 -0.48 7.56
CA ASP A 35 10.10 -1.54 7.61
C ASP A 35 10.63 -1.90 6.21
N GLY A 36 10.17 -1.25 5.13
CA GLY A 36 10.59 -1.52 3.75
C GLY A 36 10.11 -2.86 3.20
N PHE A 37 9.11 -3.48 3.85
CA PHE A 37 8.70 -4.86 3.56
C PHE A 37 8.19 -5.08 2.13
N TYR A 38 7.56 -4.05 1.53
CA TYR A 38 6.98 -4.14 0.19
C TYR A 38 7.97 -3.80 -0.93
N ASP A 39 9.18 -3.33 -0.59
CA ASP A 39 10.15 -2.87 -1.58
C ASP A 39 10.62 -4.05 -2.45
N GLY A 40 10.58 -3.86 -3.77
CA GLY A 40 10.93 -4.91 -4.74
C GLY A 40 9.90 -6.03 -4.90
N THR A 41 8.76 -5.99 -4.21
CA THR A 41 7.68 -6.98 -4.40
C THR A 41 6.94 -6.77 -5.74
N LEU A 42 6.31 -7.83 -6.24
CA LEU A 42 5.61 -7.84 -7.52
C LEU A 42 4.09 -7.96 -7.31
N PHE A 43 3.32 -7.29 -8.17
CA PHE A 43 1.92 -7.64 -8.41
C PHE A 43 1.84 -8.94 -9.23
N HIS A 44 1.94 -10.08 -8.55
CA HIS A 44 2.06 -11.40 -9.19
C HIS A 44 0.79 -11.89 -9.91
N ARG A 45 -0.37 -11.23 -9.70
CA ARG A 45 -1.66 -11.61 -10.28
C ARG A 45 -2.40 -10.40 -10.82
N VAL A 46 -2.69 -10.43 -12.12
CA VAL A 46 -3.48 -9.42 -12.85
C VAL A 46 -4.48 -10.16 -13.74
N ILE A 47 -5.77 -9.81 -13.65
CA ILE A 47 -6.83 -10.39 -14.47
C ILE A 47 -7.55 -9.24 -15.18
N PRO A 48 -7.61 -9.24 -16.52
CA PRO A 48 -8.41 -8.28 -17.26
C PRO A 48 -9.88 -8.34 -16.86
N GLY A 49 -10.49 -7.17 -16.69
CA GLY A 49 -11.93 -7.02 -16.44
C GLY A 49 -12.76 -7.09 -17.70
#